data_AF-A0A6P0HX02-F1
#
_entry.id   AF-A0A6P0HX02-F1
#
_cell.length_a   1.000
_cell.length_b   1.000
_cell.length_c   1.000
_cell.angle_alpha   90.00
_cell.angle_beta   90.00
_cell.angle_gamma   90.00
#
_symmetry.space_group_name_H-M   'P 1'
#
loop_
_entity.id
_entity.type
_entity.pdbx_description
1 polymer ?
#
loop_
_entity_poly.entity_id
_entity_poly.type
_entity_poly.pdbx_seq_one_letter_code
_entity_poly.pdbx_strand_id
1 'polypeptide(L)'
;MAPRPRHPTLREAPLTTGKQRIINELYDKFFRTAFRRLAERFGIVYTPVEVVDFIIKNADFALKNEFGVGLSDEGVHILEPFTGTGTFIVRLLQSGLIKKEDLPRKFSYELHANEIVLLAYYIAAINIEETYHFLNQSFSEYVIARRNKREDNINIDNDNLAEAISNHGEIYSGGESFFSGELTDKNSSRNDKFSNDLGGYQSFNGIVLTDTFQMFENEGFELKEIIESVFPENNQRVIEQKQQEITVIIGNPPYSSGQKSENDGNKNLKYEKLDEIITDTYAKYSTATNKNSLYDSYIRSLRWASDRIKDKGIVCFVSNGSFIDNNSMDGLRKCLVDEFTSIYCFNLRGNQRTSGELSRKEGGKIFGSGSRATIAITLLIKNPGKKQESKLFYYDIGDYLSRGEKLNIIKHFGDISTITWEEIIPNENYDWINQRSDNFESFISLGDKKNATTKTIFDVYSSGVKTNRDNWVYNFSHQSVVDNMTRMIDFYNQQV
;
A
#
# COMPACT_ATOMS: atom_id res chain seq x y z
N MET A 1 -14.41 12.94 -52.21
CA MET A 1 -14.64 11.78 -51.33
C MET A 1 -13.70 11.91 -50.14
N ALA A 2 -14.21 12.38 -49.00
CA ALA A 2 -13.45 12.49 -47.76
C ALA A 2 -13.63 11.22 -46.92
N PRO A 3 -12.60 10.75 -46.19
CA PRO A 3 -12.69 9.54 -45.38
C PRO A 3 -13.58 9.78 -44.15
N ARG A 4 -14.42 8.79 -43.82
CA ARG A 4 -15.25 8.79 -42.60
C ARG A 4 -14.34 8.73 -41.36
N PRO A 5 -14.67 9.46 -40.27
CA PRO A 5 -13.95 9.36 -39.01
C PRO A 5 -14.16 7.97 -38.37
N ARG A 6 -13.12 7.43 -37.74
CA ARG A 6 -13.17 6.17 -36.97
C ARG A 6 -13.89 6.40 -35.65
N HIS A 7 -14.82 5.51 -35.29
CA HIS A 7 -15.49 5.51 -33.99
C HIS A 7 -14.50 5.24 -32.84
N PRO A 8 -14.72 5.85 -31.65
CA PRO A 8 -13.91 5.57 -30.46
C PRO A 8 -14.25 4.19 -29.88
N THR A 9 -13.23 3.39 -29.61
CA THR A 9 -13.32 2.14 -28.83
C THR A 9 -13.72 2.44 -27.38
N LEU A 10 -14.64 1.65 -26.82
CA LEU A 10 -15.00 1.57 -25.40
C LEU A 10 -13.76 1.70 -24.49
N ARG A 11 -13.48 2.92 -24.02
CA ARG A 11 -12.57 3.19 -22.92
C ARG A 11 -13.22 4.23 -22.01
N GLU A 12 -13.27 3.86 -20.73
CA GLU A 12 -13.56 4.70 -19.56
C GLU A 12 -15.04 5.07 -19.37
N ALA A 13 -15.68 4.38 -18.42
CA ALA A 13 -16.97 4.78 -17.87
C ALA A 13 -16.82 6.13 -17.13
N PRO A 14 -17.40 7.25 -17.64
CA PRO A 14 -17.04 8.58 -17.14
C PRO A 14 -17.65 8.94 -15.77
N LEU A 15 -18.77 8.30 -15.38
CA LEU A 15 -19.57 8.73 -14.23
C LEU A 15 -18.98 8.30 -12.87
N THR A 16 -18.38 7.12 -12.77
CA THR A 16 -17.80 6.59 -11.52
C THR A 16 -16.44 7.19 -11.21
N THR A 17 -15.63 7.51 -12.22
CA THR A 17 -14.30 8.10 -12.04
C THR A 17 -14.35 9.53 -11.51
N GLY A 18 -15.33 10.33 -11.96
CA GLY A 18 -15.54 11.70 -11.48
C GLY A 18 -15.94 11.75 -10.00
N LYS A 19 -16.90 10.92 -9.59
CA LYS A 19 -17.36 10.82 -8.20
C LYS A 19 -16.26 10.29 -7.28
N GLN A 20 -15.53 9.25 -7.68
CA GLN A 20 -14.37 8.73 -6.94
C GLN A 20 -13.25 9.76 -6.82
N ARG A 21 -12.93 10.52 -7.87
CA ARG A 21 -11.94 11.60 -7.80
C ARG A 21 -12.35 12.66 -6.78
N ILE A 22 -13.62 13.09 -6.81
CA ILE A 22 -14.15 14.08 -5.88
C ILE A 22 -14.10 13.55 -4.44
N ILE A 23 -14.54 12.31 -4.19
CA ILE A 23 -14.50 11.70 -2.85
C ILE A 23 -13.05 11.56 -2.36
N ASN A 24 -12.12 11.14 -3.21
CA ASN A 24 -10.70 11.00 -2.84
C ASN A 24 -10.02 12.35 -2.60
N GLU A 25 -10.28 13.36 -3.43
CA GLU A 25 -9.75 14.72 -3.24
C GLU A 25 -10.34 15.41 -2.01
N LEU A 26 -11.66 15.26 -1.81
CA LEU A 26 -12.33 15.73 -0.60
C LEU A 26 -11.78 14.99 0.60
N TYR A 27 -11.62 13.67 0.55
CA TYR A 27 -11.05 12.90 1.64
C TYR A 27 -9.63 13.34 1.95
N ASP A 28 -8.70 13.39 1.00
CA ASP A 28 -7.30 13.79 1.29
C ASP A 28 -7.22 15.22 1.84
N LYS A 29 -7.96 16.19 1.26
CA LYS A 29 -7.98 17.57 1.76
C LYS A 29 -8.69 17.70 3.11
N PHE A 30 -9.87 17.10 3.26
CA PHE A 30 -10.67 17.15 4.47
C PHE A 30 -9.97 16.44 5.61
N PHE A 31 -9.47 15.22 5.40
CA PHE A 31 -8.83 14.41 6.43
C PHE A 31 -7.52 15.02 6.91
N ARG A 32 -6.70 15.57 6.01
CA ARG A 32 -5.48 16.30 6.40
C ARG A 32 -5.78 17.59 7.16
N THR A 33 -6.91 18.24 6.88
CA THR A 33 -7.27 19.50 7.52
C THR A 33 -7.95 19.25 8.87
N ALA A 34 -8.97 18.39 8.90
CA ALA A 34 -9.79 18.09 10.08
C ALA A 34 -9.10 17.12 11.05
N PHE A 35 -8.33 16.15 10.55
CA PHE A 35 -7.73 15.07 11.34
C PHE A 35 -6.20 14.99 11.16
N ARG A 36 -5.52 16.14 11.13
CA ARG A 36 -4.07 16.23 10.89
C ARG A 36 -3.23 15.29 11.76
N ARG A 37 -3.49 15.25 13.08
CA ARG A 37 -2.75 14.39 14.02
C ARG A 37 -2.93 12.91 13.70
N LEU A 38 -4.12 12.50 13.28
CA LEU A 38 -4.43 11.13 12.91
C LEU A 38 -3.71 10.73 11.61
N ALA A 39 -3.75 11.62 10.61
CA ALA A 39 -3.05 11.43 9.35
C ALA A 39 -1.53 11.36 9.55
N GLU A 40 -0.95 12.20 10.41
CA GLU A 40 0.48 12.14 10.75
C GLU A 40 0.86 10.89 11.53
N ARG A 41 0.01 10.42 12.46
CA ARG A 41 0.22 9.20 13.25
C ARG A 41 0.24 7.94 12.40
N PHE A 42 -0.72 7.82 11.48
CA PHE A 42 -0.85 6.63 10.65
C PHE A 42 -0.18 6.75 9.28
N GLY A 43 0.45 7.90 8.98
CA GLY A 43 1.14 8.11 7.71
C GLY A 43 0.22 7.99 6.49
N ILE A 44 -1.05 8.43 6.61
CA ILE A 44 -2.07 8.25 5.56
C ILE A 44 -1.74 9.10 4.35
N VAL A 45 -1.59 8.45 3.19
CA VAL A 45 -1.24 9.12 1.94
C VAL A 45 -2.04 8.50 0.78
N TYR A 46 -2.59 9.35 -0.08
CA TYR A 46 -3.24 8.91 -1.31
C TYR A 46 -2.25 8.34 -2.32
N THR A 47 -2.48 7.11 -2.76
CA THR A 47 -1.63 6.41 -3.74
C THR A 47 -2.04 6.77 -5.17
N PRO A 48 -1.10 7.27 -6.01
CA PRO A 48 -1.40 7.53 -7.42
C PRO A 48 -1.88 6.27 -8.15
N VAL A 49 -2.90 6.41 -9.00
CA VAL A 49 -3.52 5.28 -9.70
C VAL A 49 -2.54 4.54 -10.61
N GLU A 50 -1.56 5.24 -11.18
CA GLU A 50 -0.52 4.62 -12.01
C GLU A 50 0.34 3.64 -11.21
N VAL A 51 0.62 3.95 -9.94
CA VAL A 51 1.36 3.08 -9.02
C VAL A 51 0.52 1.89 -8.62
N VAL A 52 -0.76 2.12 -8.29
CA VAL A 52 -1.70 1.05 -7.90
C VAL A 52 -1.89 0.05 -9.04
N ASP A 53 -2.18 0.54 -10.24
CA ASP A 53 -2.40 -0.30 -11.42
C ASP A 53 -1.13 -1.11 -11.76
N PHE A 54 0.06 -0.50 -11.63
CA PHE A 54 1.33 -1.18 -11.86
C PHE A 54 1.55 -2.32 -10.86
N ILE A 55 1.30 -2.10 -9.57
CA ILE A 55 1.39 -3.14 -8.52
C ILE A 55 0.44 -4.31 -8.81
N ILE A 56 -0.82 -4.01 -9.13
CA ILE A 56 -1.82 -5.05 -9.40
C ILE A 56 -1.43 -5.91 -10.60
N LYS A 57 -0.98 -5.27 -11.69
CA LYS A 57 -0.52 -6.00 -12.88
C LYS A 57 0.75 -6.80 -12.62
N ASN A 58 1.66 -6.28 -11.80
CA ASN A 58 2.86 -7.01 -11.38
C ASN A 58 2.51 -8.27 -10.59
N ALA A 59 1.54 -8.18 -9.66
CA ALA A 59 1.09 -9.33 -8.90
C ALA A 59 0.49 -10.41 -9.83
N ASP A 60 -0.37 -10.03 -10.78
CA ASP A 60 -0.94 -10.96 -11.75
C ASP A 60 0.11 -11.58 -12.68
N PHE A 61 1.03 -10.77 -13.21
CA PHE A 61 2.12 -11.26 -14.05
C PHE A 61 3.00 -12.27 -13.31
N ALA A 62 3.41 -11.93 -12.09
CA ALA A 62 4.24 -12.79 -11.26
C ALA A 62 3.52 -14.07 -10.87
N LEU A 63 2.22 -14.04 -10.54
CA LEU A 63 1.45 -15.26 -10.28
C LEU A 63 1.46 -16.19 -11.51
N LYS A 64 1.22 -15.63 -12.70
CA LYS A 64 1.17 -16.40 -13.95
C LYS A 64 2.51 -17.04 -14.26
N ASN A 65 3.59 -16.28 -14.12
CA ASN A 65 4.94 -16.74 -14.42
C ASN A 65 5.47 -17.77 -13.39
N GLU A 66 5.13 -17.59 -12.12
CA GLU A 66 5.71 -18.38 -11.02
C GLU A 66 4.89 -19.61 -10.64
N PHE A 67 3.57 -19.52 -10.79
CA PHE A 67 2.63 -20.53 -10.27
C PHE A 67 1.60 -21.00 -11.31
N GLY A 68 1.58 -20.41 -12.51
CA GLY A 68 0.65 -20.80 -13.58
C GLY A 68 -0.82 -20.42 -13.33
N VAL A 69 -1.08 -19.53 -12.36
CA VAL A 69 -2.42 -19.02 -12.01
C VAL A 69 -2.42 -17.48 -12.09
N GLY A 70 -3.58 -16.85 -12.25
CA GLY A 70 -3.76 -15.40 -12.21
C GLY A 70 -4.61 -14.92 -11.04
N LEU A 71 -4.75 -13.60 -10.89
CA LEU A 71 -5.55 -13.01 -9.81
C LEU A 71 -7.03 -13.41 -9.83
N SER A 72 -7.57 -13.83 -10.98
CA SER A 72 -8.96 -14.30 -11.13
C SER A 72 -9.17 -15.73 -10.65
N ASP A 73 -8.15 -16.57 -10.66
CA ASP A 73 -8.33 -18.02 -10.52
C ASP A 73 -8.69 -18.39 -9.07
N GLU A 74 -9.42 -19.49 -8.93
CA GLU A 74 -9.95 -19.97 -7.65
C GLU A 74 -8.84 -20.33 -6.65
N GLY A 75 -9.07 -20.01 -5.38
CA GLY A 75 -8.08 -20.25 -4.31
C GLY A 75 -6.93 -19.23 -4.27
N VAL A 76 -6.89 -18.24 -5.16
CA VAL A 76 -5.95 -17.11 -5.08
C VAL A 76 -6.55 -16.01 -4.20
N HIS A 77 -6.29 -16.08 -2.90
CA HIS A 77 -6.72 -15.06 -1.94
C HIS A 77 -5.79 -13.85 -1.94
N ILE A 78 -6.39 -12.66 -2.05
CA ILE A 78 -5.70 -11.37 -2.15
C ILE A 78 -6.06 -10.53 -0.92
N LEU A 79 -5.03 -10.06 -0.21
CA LEU A 79 -5.16 -9.22 0.96
C LEU A 79 -4.51 -7.85 0.75
N GLU A 80 -5.26 -6.80 1.03
CA GLU A 80 -4.76 -5.46 1.24
C GLU A 80 -4.79 -5.18 2.77
N PRO A 81 -3.65 -5.10 3.48
CA PRO A 81 -3.64 -4.99 4.94
C PRO A 81 -3.79 -3.55 5.50
N PHE A 82 -3.81 -2.52 4.65
CA PHE A 82 -3.78 -1.09 4.98
C PHE A 82 -4.62 -0.24 3.99
N THR A 83 -5.91 -0.53 3.90
CA THR A 83 -6.68 -0.27 2.66
C THR A 83 -6.97 1.20 2.41
N GLY A 84 -6.89 2.04 3.45
CA GLY A 84 -7.22 3.45 3.37
C GLY A 84 -8.65 3.62 2.85
N THR A 85 -8.78 4.21 1.66
CA THR A 85 -10.07 4.41 0.99
C THR A 85 -10.48 3.27 0.05
N GLY A 86 -9.79 2.12 0.11
CA GLY A 86 -10.08 0.94 -0.70
C GLY A 86 -9.50 0.98 -2.11
N THR A 87 -8.55 1.89 -2.40
CA THR A 87 -8.10 2.17 -3.77
C THR A 87 -7.55 0.93 -4.47
N PHE A 88 -6.73 0.11 -3.81
CA PHE A 88 -6.18 -1.12 -4.43
C PHE A 88 -7.26 -2.12 -4.80
N ILE A 89 -8.25 -2.36 -3.93
CA ILE A 89 -9.35 -3.29 -4.20
C ILE A 89 -10.24 -2.76 -5.32
N VAL A 90 -10.60 -1.48 -5.27
CA VAL A 90 -11.39 -0.82 -6.34
C VAL A 90 -10.70 -0.93 -7.69
N ARG A 91 -9.40 -0.60 -7.76
CA ARG A 91 -8.63 -0.68 -9.01
C ARG A 91 -8.48 -2.12 -9.48
N LEU A 92 -8.36 -3.09 -8.58
CA LEU A 92 -8.34 -4.51 -8.93
C LEU A 92 -9.65 -4.93 -9.59
N LEU A 93 -10.80 -4.59 -9.01
CA LEU A 93 -12.12 -4.86 -9.60
C LEU A 93 -12.27 -4.21 -10.99
N GLN A 94 -11.76 -2.97 -11.15
CA GLN A 94 -11.82 -2.22 -12.41
C GLN A 94 -10.76 -2.63 -13.45
N SER A 95 -9.75 -3.42 -13.06
CA SER A 95 -8.58 -3.70 -13.90
C SER A 95 -8.88 -4.58 -15.12
N GLY A 96 -9.97 -5.36 -15.07
CA GLY A 96 -10.26 -6.41 -16.03
C GLY A 96 -9.43 -7.69 -15.86
N LEU A 97 -8.62 -7.79 -14.80
CA LEU A 97 -7.84 -9.00 -14.48
C LEU A 97 -8.68 -10.07 -13.81
N ILE A 98 -9.74 -9.69 -13.08
CA ILE A 98 -10.76 -10.61 -12.59
C ILE A 98 -11.80 -10.82 -13.70
N LYS A 99 -11.97 -12.08 -14.13
CA LYS A 99 -12.99 -12.47 -15.10
C LYS A 99 -14.37 -12.17 -14.53
N LYS A 100 -15.33 -11.81 -15.39
CA LYS A 100 -16.65 -11.34 -14.94
C LYS A 100 -17.40 -12.44 -14.19
N GLU A 101 -17.28 -13.67 -14.65
CA GLU A 101 -17.85 -14.88 -14.05
C GLU A 101 -17.25 -15.22 -12.67
N ASP A 102 -16.01 -14.81 -12.42
CA ASP A 102 -15.30 -15.04 -11.16
C ASP A 102 -15.57 -13.92 -10.13
N LEU A 103 -16.11 -12.78 -10.59
CA LEU A 103 -16.29 -11.58 -9.77
C LEU A 103 -17.12 -11.82 -8.50
N PRO A 104 -18.28 -12.52 -8.54
CA PRO A 104 -19.06 -12.78 -7.33
C PRO A 104 -18.30 -13.62 -6.30
N ARG A 105 -17.56 -14.65 -6.74
CA ARG A 105 -16.73 -15.49 -5.87
C ARG A 105 -15.59 -14.69 -5.25
N LYS A 106 -14.85 -13.94 -6.07
CA LYS A 106 -13.75 -13.09 -5.61
C LYS A 106 -14.22 -12.09 -4.57
N PHE A 107 -15.26 -11.32 -4.89
CA PHE A 107 -15.83 -10.31 -3.99
C PHE A 107 -16.32 -10.89 -2.67
N SER A 108 -16.94 -12.08 -2.70
CA SER A 108 -17.57 -12.67 -1.52
C SER A 108 -16.59 -13.40 -0.60
N TYR A 109 -15.50 -13.97 -1.13
CA TYR A 109 -14.70 -14.96 -0.39
C TYR A 109 -13.18 -14.81 -0.49
N GLU A 110 -12.65 -14.21 -1.56
CA GLU A 110 -11.21 -14.26 -1.86
C GLU A 110 -10.52 -12.88 -1.91
N LEU A 111 -11.27 -11.79 -1.78
CA LEU A 111 -10.74 -10.44 -1.59
C LEU A 111 -10.87 -10.03 -0.12
N HIS A 112 -9.76 -9.54 0.45
CA HIS A 112 -9.64 -9.20 1.85
C HIS A 112 -9.03 -7.81 2.01
N ALA A 113 -9.54 -7.02 2.96
CA ALA A 113 -9.05 -5.67 3.22
C ALA A 113 -9.09 -5.32 4.71
N ASN A 114 -8.04 -4.68 5.22
CA ASN A 114 -7.97 -4.26 6.62
C ASN A 114 -7.81 -2.74 6.72
N GLU A 115 -8.44 -2.13 7.71
CA GLU A 115 -8.26 -0.71 8.02
C GLU A 115 -8.40 -0.46 9.51
N ILE A 116 -7.57 0.42 10.07
CA ILE A 116 -7.60 0.77 11.50
C ILE A 116 -8.42 2.05 11.75
N VAL A 117 -8.55 2.91 10.76
CA VAL A 117 -9.25 4.20 10.85
C VAL A 117 -10.71 4.06 10.43
N LEU A 118 -11.64 4.22 11.37
CA LEU A 118 -13.08 4.02 11.15
C LEU A 118 -13.66 4.78 9.94
N LEU A 119 -13.32 6.05 9.75
CA LEU A 119 -13.83 6.81 8.59
C LEU A 119 -13.24 6.31 7.26
N ALA A 120 -11.98 5.88 7.26
CA ALA A 120 -11.35 5.28 6.08
C ALA A 120 -12.03 3.94 5.75
N TYR A 121 -12.26 3.12 6.77
CA TYR A 121 -12.98 1.84 6.67
C TYR A 121 -14.35 1.99 5.99
N TYR A 122 -15.17 2.94 6.43
CA TYR A 122 -16.49 3.15 5.81
C TYR A 122 -16.39 3.60 4.35
N ILE A 123 -15.45 4.48 4.03
CA ILE A 123 -15.23 4.94 2.66
C ILE A 123 -14.75 3.79 1.77
N ALA A 124 -13.84 2.96 2.27
CA ALA A 124 -13.37 1.77 1.56
C ALA A 124 -14.52 0.80 1.28
N ALA A 125 -15.32 0.46 2.28
CA ALA A 125 -16.48 -0.43 2.12
C ALA A 125 -17.43 0.08 1.03
N ILE A 126 -17.86 1.34 1.12
CA ILE A 126 -18.77 1.96 0.15
C ILE A 126 -18.16 1.97 -1.26
N ASN A 127 -16.89 2.38 -1.39
CA ASN A 127 -16.24 2.45 -2.70
C ASN A 127 -16.11 1.06 -3.36
N ILE A 128 -15.78 0.04 -2.57
CA ILE A 128 -15.61 -1.34 -3.05
C ILE A 128 -16.97 -1.91 -3.48
N GLU A 129 -18.00 -1.76 -2.64
CA GLU A 129 -19.36 -2.22 -2.91
C GLU A 129 -19.98 -1.52 -4.14
N GLU A 130 -19.89 -0.19 -4.22
CA GLU A 130 -20.39 0.58 -5.36
C GLU A 130 -19.71 0.13 -6.67
N THR A 131 -18.40 -0.10 -6.62
CA THR A 131 -17.64 -0.58 -7.79
C THR A 131 -18.08 -1.98 -8.21
N TYR A 132 -18.25 -2.90 -7.26
CA TYR A 132 -18.73 -4.25 -7.55
C TYR A 132 -20.13 -4.24 -8.15
N HIS A 133 -21.07 -3.50 -7.56
CA HIS A 133 -22.44 -3.43 -8.07
C HIS A 133 -22.53 -2.84 -9.46
N PHE A 134 -21.77 -1.77 -9.73
CA PHE A 134 -21.69 -1.19 -11.05
C PHE A 134 -21.20 -2.20 -12.11
N LEU A 135 -20.15 -2.96 -11.79
CA LEU A 135 -19.59 -3.96 -12.71
C LEU A 135 -20.53 -5.17 -12.90
N ASN A 136 -21.18 -5.62 -11.84
CA ASN A 136 -22.07 -6.80 -11.88
C ASN A 136 -23.39 -6.49 -12.60
N GLN A 137 -24.01 -5.33 -12.36
CA GLN A 137 -25.23 -4.89 -13.08
C GLN A 137 -24.96 -4.73 -14.58
N SER A 138 -23.86 -4.06 -14.94
CA SER A 138 -23.44 -3.89 -16.33
C SER A 138 -23.27 -5.24 -17.05
N PHE A 139 -22.85 -6.28 -16.33
CA PHE A 139 -22.73 -7.63 -16.89
C PHE A 139 -24.08 -8.32 -17.05
N SER A 140 -24.94 -8.27 -16.03
CA SER A 140 -26.30 -8.83 -16.10
C SER A 140 -27.09 -8.25 -17.27
N GLU A 141 -27.05 -6.93 -17.47
CA GLU A 141 -27.69 -6.25 -18.61
C GLU A 141 -27.13 -6.73 -19.95
N TYR A 142 -25.80 -6.86 -20.07
CA TYR A 142 -25.16 -7.38 -21.27
C TYR A 142 -25.61 -8.82 -21.60
N VAL A 143 -25.70 -9.69 -20.59
CA VAL A 143 -26.14 -11.09 -20.77
C VAL A 143 -27.61 -11.14 -21.20
N ILE A 144 -28.48 -10.35 -20.57
CA ILE A 144 -29.91 -10.25 -20.94
C ILE A 144 -30.05 -9.76 -22.38
N ALA A 145 -29.35 -8.69 -22.77
CA ALA A 145 -29.37 -8.17 -24.13
C ALA A 145 -28.90 -9.21 -25.16
N ARG A 146 -27.88 -10.00 -24.84
CA ARG A 146 -27.36 -11.06 -25.72
C ARG A 146 -28.32 -12.25 -25.83
N ARG A 147 -29.04 -12.58 -24.75
CA ARG A 147 -30.05 -13.64 -24.73
C ARG A 147 -31.27 -13.27 -25.57
N ASN A 148 -31.82 -12.07 -25.37
CA ASN A 148 -32.96 -11.58 -26.15
C ASN A 148 -32.63 -11.51 -27.65
N LYS A 149 -31.40 -11.11 -28.02
CA LYS A 149 -30.93 -11.14 -29.42
C LYS A 149 -30.88 -12.53 -30.06
N ARG A 150 -30.57 -13.58 -29.28
CA ARG A 150 -30.57 -14.97 -29.79
C ARG A 150 -31.98 -15.51 -30.01
N GLU A 151 -32.96 -15.00 -29.26
CA GLU A 151 -34.37 -15.39 -29.39
C GLU A 151 -35.05 -14.67 -30.58
N ASP A 152 -34.62 -13.44 -30.93
CA ASP A 152 -35.28 -12.63 -31.97
C ASP A 152 -34.71 -12.77 -33.40
N ASN A 153 -33.59 -13.48 -33.62
CA ASN A 153 -33.01 -13.72 -34.96
C ASN A 153 -32.76 -12.45 -35.81
N ILE A 154 -32.51 -11.30 -35.17
CA ILE A 154 -32.28 -10.01 -35.85
C ILE A 154 -30.77 -9.80 -36.09
N ASN A 155 -30.38 -9.68 -37.37
CA ASN A 155 -28.99 -9.49 -37.81
C ASN A 155 -28.69 -7.98 -37.96
N ILE A 156 -28.04 -7.36 -36.97
CA ILE A 156 -27.53 -5.97 -37.07
C ILE A 156 -26.14 -5.92 -36.44
N ASP A 157 -25.20 -5.26 -37.14
CA ASP A 157 -23.76 -5.16 -36.84
C ASP A 157 -23.43 -4.88 -35.36
N ASN A 158 -22.40 -5.58 -34.87
CA ASN A 158 -21.96 -5.58 -33.47
C ASN A 158 -21.50 -4.20 -32.95
N ASP A 159 -21.21 -3.25 -33.83
CA ASP A 159 -20.66 -1.94 -33.46
C ASP A 159 -21.71 -0.98 -32.87
N ASN A 160 -23.00 -1.17 -33.14
CA ASN A 160 -24.07 -0.28 -32.64
C ASN A 160 -24.61 -0.66 -31.24
N LEU A 161 -24.24 -1.82 -30.68
CA LEU A 161 -24.78 -2.28 -29.39
C LEU A 161 -24.10 -1.59 -28.19
N ALA A 162 -22.80 -1.29 -28.32
CA ALA A 162 -22.06 -0.55 -27.30
C ALA A 162 -22.55 0.90 -27.17
N GLU A 163 -22.95 1.51 -28.29
CA GLU A 163 -23.45 2.89 -28.35
C GLU A 163 -24.87 3.01 -27.76
N ALA A 164 -25.72 1.99 -27.94
CA ALA A 164 -27.05 1.93 -27.32
C ALA A 164 -27.01 1.76 -25.79
N ILE A 165 -26.04 1.01 -25.26
CA ILE A 165 -25.85 0.84 -23.80
C ILE A 165 -25.32 2.13 -23.17
N SER A 166 -24.51 2.92 -23.89
CA SER A 166 -24.05 4.24 -23.42
C SER A 166 -25.18 5.27 -23.29
N ASN A 167 -26.20 5.21 -24.14
CA ASN A 167 -27.27 6.22 -24.20
C ASN A 167 -28.44 5.97 -23.22
N HIS A 168 -28.54 4.77 -22.62
CA HIS A 168 -29.56 4.49 -21.59
C HIS A 168 -29.15 4.89 -20.17
N GLY A 169 -27.88 5.29 -19.96
CA GLY A 169 -27.38 5.80 -18.67
C GLY A 169 -27.83 7.22 -18.28
N GLU A 170 -28.59 7.93 -19.13
CA GLU A 170 -28.99 9.32 -18.89
C GLU A 170 -30.36 9.49 -18.18
N ILE A 171 -31.08 8.42 -17.80
CA ILE A 171 -32.43 8.55 -17.25
C ILE A 171 -32.47 8.78 -15.72
N TYR A 172 -31.37 8.61 -14.99
CA TYR A 172 -31.34 8.80 -13.52
C TYR A 172 -30.60 10.07 -13.10
N SER A 173 -31.09 11.22 -13.56
CA SER A 173 -30.81 12.53 -12.96
C SER A 173 -32.09 13.05 -12.28
N GLY A 174 -32.33 12.60 -11.06
CA GLY A 174 -33.47 13.03 -10.27
C GLY A 174 -33.31 12.61 -8.82
N GLY A 175 -32.56 13.40 -8.05
CA GLY A 175 -32.55 13.27 -6.60
C GLY A 175 -33.87 13.79 -6.06
N GLU A 176 -34.77 12.89 -5.67
CA GLU A 176 -35.84 13.19 -4.71
C GLU A 176 -36.01 12.03 -3.73
N SER A 177 -36.16 12.41 -2.47
CA SER A 177 -36.40 11.56 -1.32
C SER A 177 -37.63 10.68 -1.51
N PHE A 178 -37.52 9.39 -1.19
CA PHE A 178 -38.69 8.57 -0.90
C PHE A 178 -38.65 8.12 0.56
N PHE A 179 -39.20 8.98 1.43
CA PHE A 179 -39.83 8.57 2.68
C PHE A 179 -41.34 8.53 2.46
N SER A 180 -41.95 7.42 2.90
CA SER A 180 -43.39 7.16 3.09
C SER A 180 -44.33 7.23 1.88
N GLY A 181 -44.97 6.10 1.59
CA GLY A 181 -46.15 6.00 0.74
C GLY A 181 -46.58 4.55 0.56
N GLU A 182 -47.44 4.06 1.45
CA GLU A 182 -48.22 2.83 1.19
C GLU A 182 -49.11 3.05 -0.03
N LEU A 183 -48.94 2.22 -1.07
CA LEU A 183 -49.93 2.03 -2.11
C LEU A 183 -50.09 0.53 -2.35
N THR A 184 -51.28 0.06 -1.98
CA THR A 184 -51.78 -1.29 -2.25
C THR A 184 -52.14 -1.39 -3.73
N ASP A 185 -51.44 -2.24 -4.48
CA ASP A 185 -51.96 -2.67 -5.79
C ASP A 185 -51.77 -4.18 -6.00
N LYS A 186 -52.91 -4.85 -6.21
CA LYS A 186 -53.04 -6.30 -6.33
C LYS A 186 -52.83 -6.69 -7.79
N ASN A 187 -51.58 -6.80 -8.24
CA ASN A 187 -51.21 -7.53 -9.47
C ASN A 187 -49.70 -7.89 -9.53
N SER A 188 -49.09 -8.25 -8.38
CA SER A 188 -47.62 -8.39 -8.27
C SER A 188 -47.03 -9.77 -8.60
N SER A 189 -47.82 -10.81 -8.91
CA SER A 189 -47.29 -12.18 -8.90
C SER A 189 -46.41 -12.60 -10.10
N ARG A 190 -46.31 -11.78 -11.16
CA ARG A 190 -45.43 -12.06 -12.32
C ARG A 190 -44.26 -11.10 -12.49
N ASN A 191 -44.36 -9.86 -12.02
CA ASN A 191 -43.24 -8.90 -12.07
C ASN A 191 -42.30 -9.03 -10.86
N ASP A 192 -42.78 -9.51 -9.70
CA ASP A 192 -41.93 -9.73 -8.51
C ASP A 192 -40.95 -10.90 -8.65
N LYS A 193 -41.16 -11.79 -9.63
CA LYS A 193 -40.23 -12.88 -9.91
C LYS A 193 -39.07 -12.48 -10.83
N PHE A 194 -39.23 -11.42 -11.62
CA PHE A 194 -38.17 -10.91 -12.49
C PHE A 194 -37.32 -9.81 -11.84
N SER A 195 -37.86 -9.06 -10.87
CA SER A 195 -37.09 -8.07 -10.10
C SER A 195 -36.13 -8.69 -9.09
N ASN A 196 -36.45 -9.89 -8.57
CA ASN A 196 -35.58 -10.59 -7.60
C ASN A 196 -34.36 -11.29 -8.22
N ASP A 197 -34.30 -11.45 -9.55
CA ASP A 197 -33.14 -12.00 -10.27
C ASP A 197 -32.13 -10.90 -10.71
N LEU A 198 -32.46 -9.62 -10.48
CA LEU A 198 -31.56 -8.48 -10.68
C LEU A 198 -30.90 -8.16 -9.33
N GLY A 199 -29.91 -8.99 -9.00
CA GLY A 199 -29.15 -9.04 -7.73
C GLY A 199 -29.22 -7.79 -6.85
N GLY A 200 -29.83 -7.95 -5.68
CA GLY A 200 -29.89 -6.93 -4.64
C GLY A 200 -28.50 -6.47 -4.16
N TYR A 201 -28.48 -5.37 -3.40
CA TYR A 201 -27.26 -4.86 -2.79
C TYR A 201 -26.57 -5.94 -1.92
N GLN A 202 -25.24 -6.03 -2.03
CA GLN A 202 -24.39 -7.05 -1.43
C GLN A 202 -23.20 -6.33 -0.78
N SER A 203 -23.16 -6.37 0.54
CA SER A 203 -22.05 -5.80 1.30
C SER A 203 -20.74 -6.55 1.04
N PHE A 204 -19.62 -5.83 1.11
CA PHE A 204 -18.29 -6.42 0.99
C PHE A 204 -17.87 -7.03 2.33
N ASN A 205 -18.07 -8.33 2.50
CA ASN A 205 -17.74 -9.02 3.75
C ASN A 205 -16.23 -9.25 3.95
N GLY A 206 -15.40 -8.97 2.93
CA GLY A 206 -13.94 -9.10 2.99
C GLY A 206 -13.22 -7.97 3.74
N ILE A 207 -13.90 -6.87 4.09
CA ILE A 207 -13.30 -5.76 4.84
C ILE A 207 -13.46 -5.93 6.36
N VAL A 208 -12.38 -5.64 7.09
CA VAL A 208 -12.33 -5.65 8.57
C VAL A 208 -11.75 -4.36 9.14
N LEU A 209 -12.36 -3.90 10.24
CA LEU A 209 -11.87 -2.80 11.05
C LEU A 209 -10.93 -3.38 12.11
N THR A 210 -9.62 -3.23 11.92
CA THR A 210 -8.61 -3.85 12.80
C THR A 210 -7.23 -3.19 12.65
N ASP A 211 -6.38 -3.36 13.66
CA ASP A 211 -4.93 -3.16 13.52
C ASP A 211 -4.30 -4.46 13.04
N THR A 212 -3.89 -4.49 11.77
CA THR A 212 -3.25 -5.65 11.12
C THR A 212 -2.09 -6.24 11.91
N PHE A 213 -1.27 -5.41 12.55
CA PHE A 213 -0.16 -5.89 13.37
C PHE A 213 -0.67 -6.53 14.66
N GLN A 214 -1.67 -5.93 15.30
CA GLN A 214 -2.25 -6.43 16.56
C GLN A 214 -2.99 -7.77 16.40
N MET A 215 -3.49 -8.10 15.19
CA MET A 215 -4.27 -9.32 14.92
C MET A 215 -3.59 -10.62 15.39
N PHE A 216 -2.26 -10.64 15.47
CA PHE A 216 -1.45 -11.82 15.82
C PHE A 216 -0.66 -11.66 17.14
N GLU A 217 -0.73 -10.50 17.80
CA GLU A 217 -0.04 -10.24 19.06
C GLU A 217 -0.68 -10.99 20.23
N ASN A 218 -1.99 -10.83 20.40
CA ASN A 218 -2.71 -11.31 21.59
C ASN A 218 -3.45 -12.62 21.32
N GLU A 219 -2.82 -13.75 21.62
CA GLU A 219 -3.48 -15.07 21.71
C GLU A 219 -4.03 -15.32 23.14
N GLY A 220 -4.38 -14.26 23.87
CA GLY A 220 -4.82 -14.30 25.28
C GLY A 220 -6.28 -13.88 25.48
N PHE A 221 -6.94 -14.53 26.44
CA PHE A 221 -8.39 -14.55 26.69
C PHE A 221 -9.05 -13.21 27.09
N GLU A 222 -8.33 -12.25 27.67
CA GLU A 222 -8.98 -11.10 28.37
C GLU A 222 -9.44 -9.95 27.46
N LEU A 223 -8.83 -9.76 26.28
CA LEU A 223 -9.35 -8.81 25.27
C LEU A 223 -10.47 -9.40 24.42
N LYS A 224 -10.56 -10.75 24.36
CA LYS A 224 -11.51 -11.47 23.53
C LYS A 224 -12.95 -11.20 23.95
N GLU A 225 -13.30 -11.32 25.23
CA GLU A 225 -14.70 -11.17 25.68
C GLU A 225 -15.26 -9.76 25.46
N ILE A 226 -14.45 -8.71 25.64
CA ILE A 226 -14.89 -7.32 25.46
C ILE A 226 -14.94 -6.95 23.97
N ILE A 227 -13.98 -7.40 23.18
CA ILE A 227 -13.98 -7.12 21.73
C ILE A 227 -15.08 -7.94 21.03
N GLU A 228 -15.21 -9.23 21.38
CA GLU A 228 -16.25 -10.15 20.88
C GLU A 228 -17.67 -9.65 21.20
N SER A 229 -17.87 -8.92 22.31
CA SER A 229 -19.18 -8.36 22.67
C SER A 229 -19.54 -7.02 22.01
N VAL A 230 -18.56 -6.22 21.58
CA VAL A 230 -18.81 -4.87 21.00
C VAL A 230 -18.95 -4.89 19.47
N PHE A 231 -18.16 -5.72 18.76
CA PHE A 231 -18.21 -5.82 17.28
C PHE A 231 -18.23 -7.27 16.78
N PRO A 232 -19.23 -8.09 17.15
CA PRO A 232 -19.24 -9.53 16.89
C PRO A 232 -19.08 -9.88 15.40
N GLU A 233 -19.76 -9.17 14.49
CA GLU A 233 -19.67 -9.44 13.06
C GLU A 233 -18.29 -9.10 12.48
N ASN A 234 -17.68 -8.00 12.92
CA ASN A 234 -16.33 -7.62 12.50
C ASN A 234 -15.29 -8.66 12.97
N ASN A 235 -15.42 -9.12 14.21
CA ASN A 235 -14.49 -10.10 14.77
C ASN A 235 -14.61 -11.45 14.08
N GLN A 236 -15.84 -11.86 13.73
CA GLN A 236 -16.06 -13.06 12.95
C GLN A 236 -15.31 -13.00 11.61
N ARG A 237 -15.40 -11.86 10.90
CA ARG A 237 -14.63 -11.63 9.66
C ARG A 237 -13.12 -11.65 9.90
N VAL A 238 -12.64 -11.10 11.01
CA VAL A 238 -11.21 -11.17 11.39
C VAL A 238 -10.77 -12.61 11.61
N ILE A 239 -11.56 -13.42 12.31
CA ILE A 239 -11.28 -14.85 12.55
C ILE A 239 -11.26 -15.62 11.22
N GLU A 240 -12.25 -15.41 10.36
CA GLU A 240 -12.34 -16.03 9.04
C GLU A 240 -11.15 -15.67 8.16
N GLN A 241 -10.75 -14.39 8.12
CA GLN A 241 -9.59 -13.92 7.37
C GLN A 241 -8.29 -14.55 7.87
N LYS A 242 -8.10 -14.71 9.19
CA LYS A 242 -6.91 -15.35 9.77
C LYS A 242 -6.75 -16.80 9.33
N GLN A 243 -7.86 -17.49 9.07
CA GLN A 243 -7.86 -18.88 8.60
C GLN A 243 -7.58 -19.02 7.10
N GLN A 244 -7.73 -17.95 6.31
CA GLN A 244 -7.48 -18.00 4.87
C GLN A 244 -5.99 -18.15 4.52
N GLU A 245 -5.72 -18.93 3.48
CA GLU A 245 -4.38 -19.04 2.89
C GLU A 245 -4.15 -17.89 1.90
N ILE A 246 -3.61 -16.79 2.42
CA ILE A 246 -3.32 -15.59 1.63
C ILE A 246 -2.12 -15.87 0.71
N THR A 247 -2.35 -15.77 -0.59
CA THR A 247 -1.34 -16.00 -1.62
C THR A 247 -0.75 -14.69 -2.13
N VAL A 248 -1.53 -13.60 -2.08
CA VAL A 248 -1.12 -12.29 -2.60
C VAL A 248 -1.37 -11.23 -1.53
N ILE A 249 -0.34 -10.44 -1.24
CA ILE A 249 -0.45 -9.24 -0.43
C ILE A 249 -0.03 -8.03 -1.28
N ILE A 250 -0.91 -7.06 -1.42
CA ILE A 250 -0.64 -5.80 -2.12
C ILE A 250 -0.99 -4.61 -1.23
N GLY A 251 -0.43 -3.43 -1.53
CA GLY A 251 -0.85 -2.22 -0.83
C GLY A 251 0.19 -1.11 -0.73
N ASN A 252 -0.15 -0.13 0.08
CA ASN A 252 0.72 0.98 0.47
C ASN A 252 0.80 1.03 2.01
N PRO A 253 1.75 0.33 2.64
CA PRO A 253 1.86 0.30 4.10
C PRO A 253 2.13 1.68 4.71
N PRO A 254 1.81 1.91 6.00
CA PRO A 254 2.08 3.17 6.67
C PRO A 254 3.58 3.42 6.88
N TYR A 255 4.02 4.68 6.78
CA TYR A 255 5.43 5.08 6.99
C TYR A 255 5.57 5.89 8.29
N SER A 256 6.15 5.29 9.34
CA SER A 256 6.41 5.97 10.60
C SER A 256 7.55 5.31 11.36
N SER A 257 8.70 5.98 11.42
CA SER A 257 9.83 5.61 12.29
C SER A 257 9.69 6.13 13.73
N GLY A 258 8.58 6.80 14.05
CA GLY A 258 8.31 7.41 15.37
C GLY A 258 7.89 8.88 15.28
N GLN A 259 7.64 9.47 16.45
CA GLN A 259 7.24 10.88 16.59
C GLN A 259 8.38 11.86 16.25
N LYS A 260 8.03 13.06 15.78
CA LYS A 260 9.00 14.11 15.44
C LYS A 260 9.56 14.78 16.71
N SER A 261 8.72 14.89 17.74
CA SER A 261 9.05 15.46 19.03
C SER A 261 8.51 14.59 20.16
N GLU A 262 9.22 14.54 21.29
CA GLU A 262 8.70 13.90 22.50
C GLU A 262 7.43 14.59 23.03
N ASN A 263 7.19 15.84 22.63
CA ASN A 263 5.99 16.59 23.00
C ASN A 263 4.76 16.24 22.16
N ASP A 264 4.90 15.40 21.11
CA ASP A 264 3.79 15.10 20.20
C ASP A 264 2.78 14.10 20.79
N GLY A 265 3.19 13.32 21.81
CA GLY A 265 2.35 12.26 22.39
C GLY A 265 1.97 11.19 21.37
N ASN A 266 2.82 10.95 20.38
CA ASN A 266 2.52 10.18 19.17
C ASN A 266 3.51 9.02 18.95
N LYS A 267 3.90 8.34 20.04
CA LYS A 267 4.78 7.18 19.95
C LYS A 267 4.09 6.06 19.17
N ASN A 268 4.87 5.37 18.33
CA ASN A 268 4.42 4.16 17.68
C ASN A 268 3.98 3.14 18.75
N LEU A 269 2.93 2.39 18.43
CA LEU A 269 2.53 1.23 19.23
C LEU A 269 3.67 0.20 19.20
N LYS A 270 3.78 -0.57 20.28
CA LYS A 270 4.68 -1.72 20.34
C LYS A 270 3.90 -2.97 19.96
N TYR A 271 4.51 -3.80 19.14
CA TYR A 271 3.97 -5.09 18.71
C TYR A 271 5.02 -6.12 19.11
N GLU A 272 4.90 -6.69 20.30
CA GLU A 272 6.00 -7.43 20.95
C GLU A 272 6.46 -8.62 20.13
N LYS A 273 5.54 -9.44 19.63
CA LYS A 273 5.87 -10.61 18.81
C LYS A 273 6.46 -10.19 17.46
N LEU A 274 5.82 -9.25 16.77
CA LEU A 274 6.32 -8.77 15.47
C LEU A 274 7.69 -8.11 15.60
N ASP A 275 7.89 -7.28 16.62
CA ASP A 275 9.16 -6.61 16.90
C ASP A 275 10.25 -7.60 17.34
N GLU A 276 9.90 -8.69 18.04
CA GLU A 276 10.81 -9.80 18.35
C GLU A 276 11.28 -10.52 17.07
N ILE A 277 10.37 -10.83 16.14
CA ILE A 277 10.75 -11.43 14.85
C ILE A 277 11.69 -10.49 14.06
N ILE A 278 11.42 -9.18 14.04
CA ILE A 278 12.33 -8.18 13.43
C ILE A 278 13.70 -8.20 14.13
N THR A 279 13.71 -8.36 15.46
CA THR A 279 14.93 -8.44 16.25
C THR A 279 15.77 -9.65 15.86
N ASP A 280 15.13 -10.82 15.74
CA ASP A 280 15.77 -12.10 15.44
C ASP A 280 16.12 -12.30 13.95
N THR A 281 15.57 -11.48 13.08
CA THR A 281 15.85 -11.46 11.63
C THR A 281 16.67 -10.23 11.26
N TYR A 282 16.01 -9.12 10.94
CA TYR A 282 16.65 -7.94 10.35
C TYR A 282 17.67 -7.29 11.29
N ALA A 283 17.33 -7.13 12.57
CA ALA A 283 18.23 -6.47 13.51
C ALA A 283 19.44 -7.35 13.85
N LYS A 284 19.25 -8.67 13.96
CA LYS A 284 20.33 -9.64 14.22
C LYS A 284 21.46 -9.54 13.20
N TYR A 285 21.13 -9.43 11.91
CA TYR A 285 22.13 -9.37 10.84
C TYR A 285 22.64 -7.96 10.55
N SER A 286 22.05 -6.91 11.12
CA SER A 286 22.55 -5.56 10.92
C SER A 286 23.81 -5.26 11.72
N THR A 287 24.81 -4.67 11.05
CA THR A 287 26.09 -4.24 11.62
C THR A 287 26.01 -2.85 12.28
N ALA A 288 24.91 -2.12 12.08
CA ALA A 288 24.72 -0.79 12.62
C ALA A 288 24.54 -0.80 14.15
N THR A 289 25.09 0.21 14.83
CA THR A 289 24.90 0.38 16.28
C THR A 289 23.49 0.89 16.60
N ASN A 290 22.94 1.79 15.80
CA ASN A 290 21.58 2.27 15.94
C ASN A 290 20.67 1.53 14.95
N LYS A 291 19.72 0.77 15.48
CA LYS A 291 18.81 -0.10 14.74
C LYS A 291 17.35 0.37 14.79
N ASN A 292 17.07 1.55 15.35
CA ASN A 292 15.70 2.02 15.59
C ASN A 292 14.87 2.13 14.31
N SER A 293 15.50 2.48 13.19
CA SER A 293 14.85 2.58 11.87
C SER A 293 14.31 1.25 11.35
N LEU A 294 14.80 0.09 11.84
CA LEU A 294 14.28 -1.22 11.48
C LEU A 294 12.85 -1.47 12.00
N TYR A 295 12.40 -0.67 12.97
CA TYR A 295 11.06 -0.74 13.54
C TYR A 295 10.14 0.34 12.97
N ASP A 296 10.45 0.88 11.79
CA ASP A 296 9.49 1.69 11.02
C ASP A 296 8.29 0.83 10.60
N SER A 297 7.09 1.39 10.63
CA SER A 297 5.84 0.69 10.29
C SER A 297 5.86 0.03 8.89
N TYR A 298 6.59 0.58 7.91
CA TYR A 298 6.69 -0.09 6.60
C TYR A 298 7.57 -1.34 6.63
N ILE A 299 8.56 -1.40 7.53
CA ILE A 299 9.41 -2.59 7.72
C ILE A 299 8.64 -3.65 8.52
N ARG A 300 7.86 -3.23 9.52
CA ARG A 300 6.86 -4.10 10.17
C ARG A 300 5.90 -4.70 9.17
N SER A 301 5.43 -3.90 8.22
CA SER A 301 4.56 -4.37 7.13
C SER A 301 5.24 -5.40 6.24
N LEU A 302 6.51 -5.17 5.87
CA LEU A 302 7.28 -6.15 5.10
C LEU A 302 7.45 -7.46 5.88
N ARG A 303 7.85 -7.40 7.15
CA ARG A 303 8.01 -8.60 8.00
C ARG A 303 6.70 -9.36 8.14
N TRP A 304 5.64 -8.66 8.56
CA TRP A 304 4.31 -9.23 8.74
C TRP A 304 3.78 -9.87 7.45
N ALA A 305 3.92 -9.20 6.30
CA ALA A 305 3.46 -9.74 5.03
C ALA A 305 4.27 -10.98 4.60
N SER A 306 5.59 -10.94 4.82
CA SER A 306 6.50 -12.06 4.53
C SER A 306 6.13 -13.31 5.32
N ASP A 307 5.68 -13.13 6.57
CA ASP A 307 5.23 -14.23 7.44
C ASP A 307 3.81 -14.68 7.07
N ARG A 308 2.93 -13.73 6.72
CA ARG A 308 1.53 -14.00 6.38
C ARG A 308 1.35 -14.86 5.13
N ILE A 309 2.24 -14.74 4.14
CA ILE A 309 2.28 -15.59 2.94
C ILE A 309 3.03 -16.92 3.13
N LYS A 310 3.61 -17.17 4.31
CA LYS A 310 4.37 -18.39 4.64
C LYS A 310 5.49 -18.65 3.62
N ASP A 311 5.48 -19.81 2.95
CA ASP A 311 6.53 -20.26 2.01
C ASP A 311 6.15 -20.11 0.53
N LYS A 312 4.91 -19.72 0.22
CA LYS A 312 4.40 -19.62 -1.16
C LYS A 312 3.50 -18.40 -1.30
N GLY A 313 3.89 -17.48 -2.18
CA GLY A 313 3.06 -16.33 -2.49
C GLY A 313 3.86 -15.12 -2.92
N ILE A 314 3.15 -13.99 -2.97
CA ILE A 314 3.65 -12.72 -3.49
C ILE A 314 3.31 -11.60 -2.52
N VAL A 315 4.30 -10.74 -2.25
CA VAL A 315 4.09 -9.44 -1.60
C VAL A 315 4.50 -8.34 -2.58
N CYS A 316 3.62 -7.38 -2.87
CA CYS A 316 3.95 -6.24 -3.72
C CYS A 316 3.49 -4.91 -3.11
N PHE A 317 4.46 -4.11 -2.65
CA PHE A 317 4.19 -2.84 -1.97
C PHE A 317 4.81 -1.65 -2.68
N VAL A 318 4.14 -0.51 -2.58
CA VAL A 318 4.80 0.81 -2.66
C VAL A 318 5.15 1.25 -1.25
N SER A 319 6.44 1.43 -0.96
CA SER A 319 6.92 1.73 0.39
C SER A 319 8.04 2.77 0.41
N ASN A 320 8.47 3.16 1.61
CA ASN A 320 9.70 3.93 1.77
C ASN A 320 10.90 3.10 1.27
N GLY A 321 11.53 3.56 0.19
CA GLY A 321 12.66 2.90 -0.46
C GLY A 321 14.00 3.05 0.26
N SER A 322 14.04 3.61 1.48
CA SER A 322 15.32 3.83 2.19
C SER A 322 16.12 2.54 2.43
N PHE A 323 15.47 1.38 2.54
CA PHE A 323 16.14 0.11 2.80
C PHE A 323 17.11 -0.32 1.71
N ILE A 324 16.94 0.18 0.49
CA ILE A 324 17.77 -0.14 -0.68
C ILE A 324 19.25 0.17 -0.40
N ASP A 325 19.55 1.25 0.35
CA ASP A 325 20.92 1.76 0.51
C ASP A 325 21.21 2.31 1.93
N ASN A 326 20.36 2.02 2.92
CA ASN A 326 20.56 2.50 4.28
C ASN A 326 21.51 1.59 5.09
N ASN A 327 22.46 2.20 5.80
CA ASN A 327 23.46 1.53 6.64
C ASN A 327 22.88 0.63 7.75
N SER A 328 21.69 0.94 8.26
CA SER A 328 21.02 0.16 9.32
C SER A 328 20.14 -0.99 8.80
N MET A 329 20.05 -1.13 7.46
CA MET A 329 19.12 -2.04 6.80
C MET A 329 19.84 -3.11 5.96
N ASP A 330 21.14 -3.27 6.17
CA ASP A 330 21.98 -4.38 5.68
C ASP A 330 21.37 -5.74 6.10
N GLY A 331 20.98 -5.88 7.36
CA GLY A 331 20.33 -7.10 7.84
C GLY A 331 18.96 -7.36 7.20
N LEU A 332 18.18 -6.31 6.91
CA LEU A 332 16.92 -6.43 6.15
C LEU A 332 17.19 -6.90 4.72
N ARG A 333 18.14 -6.27 4.02
CA ARG A 333 18.53 -6.64 2.65
C ARG A 333 18.99 -8.09 2.57
N LYS A 334 19.80 -8.54 3.54
CA LYS A 334 20.21 -9.94 3.67
C LYS A 334 19.00 -10.88 3.79
N CYS A 335 18.11 -10.63 4.75
CA CYS A 335 16.95 -11.48 4.99
C CYS A 335 16.02 -11.55 3.77
N LEU A 336 15.81 -10.44 3.06
CA LEU A 336 14.99 -10.47 1.84
C LEU A 336 15.58 -11.42 0.79
N VAL A 337 16.91 -11.36 0.57
CA VAL A 337 17.59 -12.26 -0.38
C VAL A 337 17.53 -13.71 0.08
N ASP A 338 17.66 -13.97 1.38
CA ASP A 338 17.59 -15.34 1.92
C ASP A 338 16.18 -15.96 1.84
N GLU A 339 15.13 -15.15 2.04
CA GLU A 339 13.76 -15.62 2.21
C GLU A 339 12.95 -15.68 0.91
N PHE A 340 13.33 -14.92 -0.11
CA PHE A 340 12.58 -14.79 -1.35
C PHE A 340 13.36 -15.34 -2.54
N THR A 341 12.69 -16.11 -3.39
CA THR A 341 13.27 -16.67 -4.62
C THR A 341 13.50 -15.63 -5.71
N SER A 342 12.72 -14.54 -5.71
CA SER A 342 12.90 -13.43 -6.64
C SER A 342 12.42 -12.13 -6.00
N ILE A 343 13.18 -11.06 -6.24
CA ILE A 343 12.93 -9.71 -5.74
C ILE A 343 13.02 -8.77 -6.93
N TYR A 344 11.99 -7.95 -7.15
CA TYR A 344 12.04 -6.84 -8.09
C TYR A 344 11.89 -5.55 -7.32
N CYS A 345 12.88 -4.66 -7.43
CA CYS A 345 12.93 -3.39 -6.72
C CYS A 345 13.01 -2.24 -7.72
N PHE A 346 11.88 -1.54 -7.91
CA PHE A 346 11.79 -0.35 -8.75
C PHE A 346 11.93 0.90 -7.88
N ASN A 347 13.11 1.50 -7.89
CA ASN A 347 13.41 2.73 -7.16
C ASN A 347 12.81 3.95 -7.86
N LEU A 348 11.75 4.51 -7.27
CA LEU A 348 11.08 5.71 -7.79
C LEU A 348 11.70 7.02 -7.26
N ARG A 349 12.68 6.92 -6.35
CA ARG A 349 13.41 8.06 -5.79
C ARG A 349 12.48 9.08 -5.11
N GLY A 350 12.82 10.36 -5.15
CA GLY A 350 12.01 11.46 -4.66
C GLY A 350 12.31 11.88 -3.21
N ASN A 351 13.50 11.55 -2.69
CA ASN A 351 13.91 11.92 -1.35
C ASN A 351 14.18 13.43 -1.23
N GLN A 352 13.17 14.16 -0.77
CA GLN A 352 13.23 15.60 -0.54
C GLN A 352 13.60 15.96 0.90
N ARG A 353 14.20 15.04 1.68
CA ARG A 353 14.94 15.39 2.91
C ARG A 353 16.39 15.78 2.63
N THR A 354 16.84 15.57 1.39
CA THR A 354 18.14 16.00 0.88
C THR A 354 18.09 17.47 0.45
N SER A 355 19.25 18.04 0.07
CA SER A 355 19.38 19.42 -0.41
C SER A 355 20.38 19.50 -1.57
N GLY A 356 20.43 20.66 -2.24
CA GLY A 356 21.39 20.92 -3.31
C GLY A 356 21.23 19.98 -4.51
N GLU A 357 22.35 19.52 -5.07
CA GLU A 357 22.39 18.69 -6.26
C GLU A 357 21.70 17.34 -6.08
N LEU A 358 21.83 16.72 -4.91
CA LEU A 358 21.19 15.44 -4.61
C LEU A 358 19.66 15.57 -4.65
N SER A 359 19.10 16.64 -4.10
CA SER A 359 17.65 16.91 -4.16
C SER A 359 17.15 17.13 -5.59
N ARG A 360 17.96 17.76 -6.45
CA ARG A 360 17.66 17.92 -7.89
C ARG A 360 17.62 16.58 -8.60
N LYS A 361 18.61 15.71 -8.35
CA LYS A 361 18.66 14.36 -8.91
C LYS A 361 17.46 13.54 -8.46
N GLU A 362 17.14 13.53 -7.16
CA GLU A 362 15.98 12.81 -6.60
C GLU A 362 14.67 13.18 -7.30
N GLY A 363 14.52 14.43 -7.73
CA GLY A 363 13.41 14.90 -8.54
C GLY A 363 12.07 14.88 -7.79
N GLY A 364 10.99 14.69 -8.55
CA GLY A 364 9.62 14.77 -8.05
C GLY A 364 9.25 13.68 -7.04
N LYS A 365 8.49 14.07 -6.01
CA LYS A 365 7.92 13.17 -4.99
C LYS A 365 6.69 12.45 -5.55
N ILE A 366 6.67 11.11 -5.55
CA ILE A 366 5.53 10.30 -6.03
C ILE A 366 4.21 10.70 -5.33
N PHE A 367 4.27 10.90 -4.02
CA PHE A 367 3.14 11.26 -3.18
C PHE A 367 2.95 12.77 -2.96
N GLY A 368 3.62 13.63 -3.74
CA GLY A 368 3.46 15.08 -3.63
C GLY A 368 3.78 15.62 -2.23
N SER A 369 2.82 16.25 -1.56
CA SER A 369 2.96 16.75 -0.18
C SER A 369 2.79 15.66 0.89
N GLY A 370 2.34 14.45 0.52
CA GLY A 370 2.13 13.32 1.44
C GLY A 370 3.40 12.71 2.01
N SER A 371 4.49 12.67 1.23
CA SER A 371 5.76 12.10 1.71
C SER A 371 6.95 12.81 1.08
N ARG A 372 8.04 12.92 1.85
CA ARG A 372 9.37 13.39 1.41
C ARG A 372 10.40 12.26 1.32
N ALA A 373 10.01 11.01 1.56
CA ALA A 373 10.90 9.86 1.53
C ALA A 373 11.26 9.44 0.11
N THR A 374 12.35 8.68 -0.03
CA THR A 374 12.56 7.80 -1.19
C THR A 374 11.36 6.86 -1.29
N ILE A 375 10.81 6.67 -2.48
CA ILE A 375 9.72 5.72 -2.71
C ILE A 375 10.22 4.60 -3.62
N ALA A 376 9.82 3.36 -3.33
CA ALA A 376 10.10 2.21 -4.19
C ALA A 376 8.86 1.32 -4.31
N ILE A 377 8.70 0.68 -5.47
CA ILE A 377 7.77 -0.43 -5.66
C ILE A 377 8.59 -1.71 -5.55
N THR A 378 8.25 -2.58 -4.59
CA THR A 378 8.99 -3.81 -4.32
C THR A 378 8.05 -5.00 -4.45
N LEU A 379 8.42 -5.95 -5.31
CA LEU A 379 7.74 -7.23 -5.50
C LEU A 379 8.66 -8.34 -4.96
N LEU A 380 8.12 -9.13 -4.03
CA LEU A 380 8.81 -10.21 -3.35
C LEU A 380 8.06 -11.52 -3.61
N ILE A 381 8.77 -12.56 -4.04
CA ILE A 381 8.19 -13.84 -4.48
C ILE A 381 8.80 -15.00 -3.71
N LYS A 382 7.96 -15.77 -3.02
CA LYS A 382 8.34 -17.07 -2.43
C LYS A 382 7.78 -18.19 -3.28
N ASN A 383 8.66 -19.01 -3.85
CA ASN A 383 8.28 -20.14 -4.69
C ASN A 383 9.02 -21.42 -4.26
N PRO A 384 8.38 -22.34 -3.53
CA PRO A 384 9.04 -23.54 -3.01
C PRO A 384 9.45 -24.51 -4.13
N GLY A 385 8.95 -24.33 -5.35
CA GLY A 385 9.33 -25.12 -6.52
C GLY A 385 10.63 -24.67 -7.20
N LYS A 386 11.22 -23.54 -6.81
CA LYS A 386 12.49 -23.03 -7.35
C LYS A 386 13.66 -23.35 -6.43
N LYS A 387 14.84 -23.60 -7.04
CA LYS A 387 16.10 -23.75 -6.28
C LYS A 387 16.42 -22.43 -5.57
N GLN A 388 17.06 -22.55 -4.41
CA GLN A 388 17.23 -21.53 -3.39
C GLN A 388 18.11 -20.31 -3.76
N GLU A 389 18.59 -20.19 -5.00
CA GLU A 389 19.37 -19.02 -5.39
C GLU A 389 18.41 -17.87 -5.74
N SER A 390 18.34 -16.88 -4.84
CA SER A 390 17.50 -15.69 -5.01
C SER A 390 18.00 -14.82 -6.16
N LYS A 391 17.06 -14.32 -6.96
CA LYS A 391 17.34 -13.33 -8.00
C LYS A 391 16.87 -11.95 -7.59
N LEU A 392 17.78 -10.99 -7.56
CA LEU A 392 17.49 -9.60 -7.24
C LEU A 392 17.57 -8.74 -8.51
N PHE A 393 16.42 -8.19 -8.90
CA PHE A 393 16.28 -7.30 -10.05
C PHE A 393 16.05 -5.87 -9.57
N TYR A 394 16.90 -4.95 -10.02
CA TYR A 394 16.86 -3.54 -9.66
C TYR A 394 16.63 -2.66 -10.89
N TYR A 395 15.89 -1.57 -10.70
CA TYR A 395 15.75 -0.52 -11.69
C TYR A 395 15.61 0.85 -11.01
N ASP A 396 16.46 1.81 -11.39
CA ASP A 396 16.33 3.22 -10.99
C ASP A 396 15.51 3.97 -12.04
N ILE A 397 14.46 4.69 -11.61
CA ILE A 397 13.64 5.49 -12.52
C ILE A 397 14.41 6.61 -13.24
N GLY A 398 15.50 7.10 -12.66
CA GLY A 398 16.38 8.11 -13.24
C GLY A 398 16.49 9.42 -12.46
N ASP A 399 17.52 10.21 -12.78
CA ASP A 399 17.80 11.54 -12.23
C ASP A 399 16.87 12.62 -12.83
N TYR A 400 16.58 13.67 -12.06
CA TYR A 400 15.94 14.94 -12.47
C TYR A 400 14.50 14.86 -12.99
N LEU A 401 13.85 13.70 -12.88
CA LEU A 401 12.48 13.54 -13.34
C LEU A 401 11.46 14.21 -12.41
N SER A 402 10.54 14.96 -12.99
CA SER A 402 9.35 15.48 -12.29
C SER A 402 8.42 14.34 -11.87
N ARG A 403 7.46 14.65 -10.98
CA ARG A 403 6.44 13.66 -10.56
C ARG A 403 5.63 13.15 -11.75
N GLY A 404 5.24 14.04 -12.66
CA GLY A 404 4.44 13.67 -13.83
C GLY A 404 5.18 12.74 -14.78
N GLU A 405 6.46 12.98 -15.02
CA GLU A 405 7.31 12.12 -15.85
C GLU A 405 7.47 10.73 -15.21
N LYS A 406 7.70 10.66 -13.88
CA LYS A 406 7.77 9.38 -13.16
C LYS A 406 6.47 8.58 -13.29
N LEU A 407 5.31 9.20 -13.06
CA LEU A 407 4.01 8.54 -13.19
C LEU A 407 3.73 8.09 -14.63
N ASN A 408 4.15 8.89 -15.62
CA ASN A 408 4.08 8.49 -17.02
C ASN A 408 4.95 7.27 -17.30
N ILE A 409 6.19 7.21 -16.81
CA ILE A 409 7.06 6.04 -17.00
C ILE A 409 6.40 4.78 -16.43
N ILE A 410 5.89 4.84 -15.19
CA ILE A 410 5.19 3.72 -14.53
C ILE A 410 4.00 3.25 -15.37
N LYS A 411 3.20 4.20 -15.88
CA LYS A 411 2.05 3.91 -16.75
C LYS A 411 2.48 3.25 -18.07
N HIS A 412 3.57 3.72 -18.68
CA HIS A 412 4.07 3.18 -19.95
C HIS A 412 4.66 1.78 -19.81
N PHE A 413 5.33 1.48 -18.68
CA PHE A 413 5.80 0.12 -18.41
C PHE A 413 4.63 -0.86 -18.27
N GLY A 414 3.54 -0.46 -17.62
CA GLY A 414 2.37 -1.31 -17.44
C GLY A 414 2.56 -2.40 -16.39
N ASP A 415 3.56 -3.27 -16.55
CA ASP A 415 4.01 -4.28 -15.58
C ASP A 415 5.54 -4.52 -15.65
N ILE A 416 6.06 -5.38 -14.77
CA ILE A 416 7.50 -5.67 -14.66
C ILE A 416 8.12 -6.31 -15.92
N SER A 417 7.35 -6.92 -16.82
CA SER A 417 7.88 -7.66 -17.97
C SER A 417 8.47 -6.76 -19.05
N THR A 418 8.08 -5.48 -19.06
CA THR A 418 8.55 -4.49 -20.04
C THR A 418 9.80 -3.74 -19.57
N ILE A 419 10.17 -3.88 -18.29
CA ILE A 419 11.34 -3.23 -17.70
C ILE A 419 12.58 -4.06 -18.05
N THR A 420 13.62 -3.37 -18.51
CA THR A 420 14.96 -3.97 -18.65
C THR A 420 15.67 -3.90 -17.32
N TRP A 421 15.58 -4.98 -16.55
CA TRP A 421 16.12 -5.05 -15.19
C TRP A 421 17.65 -5.24 -15.16
N GLU A 422 18.28 -4.63 -14.16
CA GLU A 422 19.64 -4.95 -13.75
C GLU A 422 19.58 -6.08 -12.70
N GLU A 423 20.20 -7.23 -12.98
CA GLU A 423 20.36 -8.27 -11.97
C GLU A 423 21.54 -7.90 -11.05
N ILE A 424 21.25 -7.73 -9.77
CA ILE A 424 22.20 -7.32 -8.75
C ILE A 424 22.64 -8.54 -7.94
N ILE A 425 23.95 -8.68 -7.75
CA ILE A 425 24.53 -9.63 -6.81
C ILE A 425 24.97 -8.83 -5.58
N PRO A 426 24.30 -8.96 -4.42
CA PRO A 426 24.73 -8.29 -3.20
C PRO A 426 26.17 -8.65 -2.83
N ASN A 427 26.95 -7.68 -2.38
CA ASN A 427 28.29 -7.92 -1.86
C ASN A 427 28.26 -8.58 -0.46
N GLU A 428 29.43 -8.86 0.13
CA GLU A 428 29.55 -9.46 1.48
C GLU A 428 28.92 -8.61 2.60
N ASN A 429 28.72 -7.31 2.35
CA ASN A 429 28.06 -6.40 3.27
C ASN A 429 26.54 -6.26 3.00
N TYR A 430 26.01 -7.04 2.07
CA TYR A 430 24.62 -7.01 1.63
C TYR A 430 24.22 -5.68 1.00
N ASP A 431 25.16 -4.92 0.44
CA ASP A 431 24.88 -3.70 -0.32
C ASP A 431 24.27 -4.09 -1.68
N TRP A 432 23.12 -3.51 -2.02
CA TRP A 432 22.47 -3.75 -3.33
C TRP A 432 23.03 -2.81 -4.38
N ILE A 433 23.03 -1.51 -4.09
CA ILE A 433 23.58 -0.46 -4.95
C ILE A 433 24.76 0.22 -4.24
N ASN A 434 25.47 1.07 -4.97
CA ASN A 434 26.59 1.84 -4.42
C ASN A 434 27.63 0.98 -3.67
N GLN A 435 27.85 -0.24 -4.17
CA GLN A 435 28.71 -1.23 -3.50
C GLN A 435 30.11 -0.66 -3.27
N ARG A 436 30.57 -0.76 -2.03
CA ARG A 436 31.88 -0.29 -1.60
C ARG A 436 32.99 -1.12 -2.25
N SER A 437 34.16 -0.49 -2.41
CA SER A 437 35.37 -1.20 -2.81
C SER A 437 36.12 -1.71 -1.58
N ASP A 438 36.50 -2.99 -1.61
CA ASP A 438 37.24 -3.65 -0.52
C ASP A 438 38.60 -2.98 -0.23
N ASN A 439 39.15 -2.24 -1.21
CA ASN A 439 40.40 -1.49 -1.04
C ASN A 439 40.32 -0.45 0.08
N PHE A 440 39.14 0.09 0.39
CA PHE A 440 38.97 1.09 1.43
C PHE A 440 39.32 0.54 2.83
N GLU A 441 39.04 -0.74 3.08
CA GLU A 441 39.32 -1.41 4.36
C GLU A 441 40.83 -1.61 4.61
N SER A 442 41.66 -1.48 3.57
CA SER A 442 43.13 -1.55 3.70
C SER A 442 43.76 -0.29 4.30
N PHE A 443 43.02 0.83 4.34
CA PHE A 443 43.52 2.08 4.89
C PHE A 443 43.50 2.08 6.42
N ILE A 444 44.43 2.83 7.02
CA ILE A 444 44.48 2.99 8.48
C ILE A 444 43.22 3.75 8.93
N SER A 445 42.47 3.18 9.87
CA SER A 445 41.26 3.80 10.40
C SER A 445 41.57 5.12 11.12
N LEU A 446 40.69 6.11 10.97
CA LEU A 446 40.84 7.37 11.71
C LEU A 446 40.59 7.18 13.21
N GLY A 447 39.63 6.34 13.59
CA GLY A 447 39.31 6.01 14.98
C GLY A 447 38.39 4.80 15.05
N ASP A 448 38.51 4.01 16.12
CA ASP A 448 37.72 2.79 16.35
C ASP A 448 37.39 2.66 17.84
N LYS A 449 36.09 2.74 18.18
CA LYS A 449 35.57 2.54 19.54
C LYS A 449 35.18 1.09 19.84
N LYS A 450 35.07 0.25 18.82
CA LYS A 450 34.64 -1.15 18.96
C LYS A 450 35.83 -2.04 19.31
N ASN A 451 37.00 -1.75 18.75
CA ASN A 451 38.21 -2.51 19.02
C ASN A 451 39.38 -1.60 19.42
N ALA A 452 39.71 -1.61 20.71
CA ALA A 452 40.80 -0.82 21.29
C ALA A 452 42.20 -1.23 20.82
N THR A 453 42.34 -2.37 20.13
CA THR A 453 43.62 -2.85 19.58
C THR A 453 43.82 -2.49 18.11
N THR A 454 42.78 -1.98 17.44
CA THR A 454 42.88 -1.51 16.05
C THR A 454 43.86 -0.35 15.98
N LYS A 455 44.77 -0.38 15.01
CA LYS A 455 45.68 0.73 14.76
C LYS A 455 44.89 1.91 14.17
N THR A 456 44.80 3.00 14.91
CA THR A 456 44.07 4.22 14.50
C THR A 456 44.99 5.43 14.40
N ILE A 457 44.52 6.48 13.71
CA ILE A 457 45.20 7.79 13.67
C ILE A 457 44.89 8.61 14.93
N PHE A 458 43.64 8.56 15.40
CA PHE A 458 43.17 9.30 16.57
C PHE A 458 42.70 8.34 17.67
N ASP A 459 43.23 8.53 18.87
CA ASP A 459 42.83 7.77 20.07
C ASP A 459 41.49 8.25 20.64
N VAL A 460 41.19 9.54 20.50
CA VAL A 460 40.00 10.18 21.08
C VAL A 460 39.26 10.99 20.03
N TYR A 461 37.96 10.72 19.93
CA TYR A 461 37.05 11.46 19.07
C TYR A 461 35.62 11.42 19.64
N SER A 462 34.84 12.46 19.31
CA SER A 462 33.41 12.51 19.63
C SER A 462 32.61 13.04 18.46
N SER A 463 31.32 12.70 18.45
CA SER A 463 30.34 13.43 17.65
C SER A 463 30.12 14.84 18.22
N GLY A 464 29.50 15.72 17.45
CA GLY A 464 29.04 17.01 17.94
C GLY A 464 27.99 16.89 19.06
N VAL A 465 27.86 17.95 19.86
CA VAL A 465 26.89 18.01 20.97
C VAL A 465 25.47 17.92 20.42
N LYS A 466 24.64 17.06 21.03
CA LYS A 466 23.23 16.89 20.67
C LYS A 466 22.34 17.24 21.86
N THR A 467 21.65 18.38 21.80
CA THR A 467 20.83 18.86 22.93
C THR A 467 19.42 18.27 22.94
N ASN A 468 18.90 17.88 21.77
CA ASN A 468 17.49 17.52 21.53
C ASN A 468 16.47 18.63 21.85
N ARG A 469 16.93 19.87 22.07
CA ARG A 469 16.11 21.03 22.43
C ARG A 469 16.82 22.34 22.06
N ASP A 470 17.34 22.41 20.84
CA ASP A 470 18.25 23.48 20.40
C ASP A 470 17.67 24.88 20.60
N ASN A 471 16.37 25.08 20.37
CA ASN A 471 15.70 26.38 20.59
C ASN A 471 15.80 26.89 22.05
N TRP A 472 16.04 26.00 23.01
CA TRP A 472 16.23 26.35 24.42
C TRP A 472 17.71 26.56 24.76
N VAL A 473 18.58 25.68 24.26
CA VAL A 473 19.99 25.56 24.68
C VAL A 473 20.95 26.37 23.81
N TYR A 474 20.59 26.64 22.55
CA TYR A 474 21.37 27.44 21.63
C TYR A 474 20.67 28.76 21.32
N ASN A 475 21.41 29.86 21.46
CA ASN A 475 20.98 31.17 21.00
C ASN A 475 22.23 32.00 20.66
N PHE A 476 22.09 32.95 19.73
CA PHE A 476 23.14 33.95 19.50
C PHE A 476 23.35 34.86 20.72
N SER A 477 22.29 35.10 21.51
CA SER A 477 22.32 35.89 22.74
C SER A 477 22.55 35.01 23.96
N HIS A 478 23.65 35.27 24.68
CA HIS A 478 23.93 34.63 25.96
C HIS A 478 22.78 34.79 26.96
N GLN A 479 22.24 36.01 27.10
CA GLN A 479 21.15 36.28 28.04
C GLN A 479 19.90 35.46 27.69
N SER A 480 19.59 35.32 26.40
CA SER A 480 18.42 34.53 25.97
C SER A 480 18.58 33.04 26.28
N VAL A 481 19.79 32.48 26.21
CA VAL A 481 20.04 31.09 26.68
C VAL A 481 19.79 30.98 28.17
N VAL A 482 20.35 31.90 28.97
CA VAL A 482 20.16 31.89 30.43
C VAL A 482 18.68 31.96 30.79
N ASP A 483 17.94 32.91 30.20
CA ASP A 483 16.52 33.08 30.49
C ASP A 483 15.68 31.86 30.05
N ASN A 484 15.98 31.29 28.87
CA ASN A 484 15.32 30.07 28.38
C ASN A 484 15.56 28.89 29.32
N MET A 485 16.82 28.63 29.68
CA MET A 485 17.18 27.47 30.49
C MET A 485 16.67 27.59 31.93
N THR A 486 16.73 28.79 32.53
CA THR A 486 16.13 29.02 33.86
C THR A 486 14.64 28.72 33.85
N ARG A 487 13.88 29.25 32.87
CA ARG A 487 12.44 28.94 32.74
C ARG A 487 12.17 27.44 32.60
N MET A 488 12.98 26.74 31.80
CA MET A 488 12.82 25.30 31.60
C MET A 488 13.09 24.51 32.89
N ILE A 489 14.16 24.86 33.62
CA ILE A 489 14.56 24.21 34.87
C ILE A 489 13.50 24.46 35.96
N ASP A 490 13.05 25.72 36.11
CA ASP A 490 12.02 26.08 37.07
C ASP A 490 10.72 25.33 36.82
N PHE A 491 10.28 25.26 35.55
CA PHE A 491 9.10 24.49 35.18
C PHE A 491 9.29 23.00 35.46
N TYR A 492 10.42 22.42 35.07
CA TYR A 492 10.72 21.00 35.32
C TYR A 492 10.63 20.68 36.82
N ASN A 493 11.27 21.46 37.68
CA ASN A 493 11.27 21.29 39.13
C ASN A 493 9.90 21.47 39.79
N GLN A 494 8.90 22.03 39.08
CA GLN A 494 7.51 22.08 39.56
C GLN A 494 6.71 20.82 39.17
N GLN A 495 7.17 20.06 38.17
CA GLN A 495 6.49 18.87 37.67
C GLN A 495 7.05 17.57 38.24
N VAL A 496 8.28 17.58 38.77
CA VAL A 496 8.90 16.49 39.53
C VAL A 496 8.91 16.80 41.01
#